data_AF-A0A2T7LUW5-F1
#
_entry.id   AF-A0A2T7LUW5-F1
#
_cell.length_a   1.000
_cell.length_b   1.000
_cell.length_c   1.000
_cell.angle_alpha   90.00
_cell.angle_beta   90.00
_cell.angle_gamma   90.00
#
_symmetry.space_group_name_H-M   'P 1'
#
loop_
_entity.id
_entity.type
_entity.pdbx_description
1 polymer ?
#
loop_
_entity_poly.entity_id
_entity_poly.type
_entity_poly.pdbx_seq_one_letter_code
_entity_poly.pdbx_strand_id
1 'polypeptide(L)'
;MTVIPIGRIGKITGGEEDGRFVRIKELPDLPPSYLIPLARGPDFTDGCGDYWVKDSEDLEGFINEARWKVTWLPIDSQKIE
;
A
#
# COMPACT_ATOMS: atom_id res chain seq x y z
N MET A 1 -1.35 11.05 -12.60
CA MET A 1 -2.37 10.99 -11.54
C MET A 1 -2.88 9.57 -11.45
N THR A 2 -2.11 8.73 -10.75
CA THR A 2 -2.53 7.35 -10.44
C THR A 2 -3.30 7.45 -9.14
N VAL A 3 -4.60 7.17 -9.14
CA VAL A 3 -5.39 7.23 -7.90
C VAL A 3 -4.95 6.07 -7.00
N ILE A 4 -4.33 6.39 -5.86
CA ILE A 4 -3.90 5.41 -4.86
C ILE A 4 -5.04 5.25 -3.84
N PRO A 5 -5.77 4.11 -3.84
CA PRO A 5 -6.87 3.89 -2.93
C PRO A 5 -6.37 3.65 -1.50
N ILE A 6 -6.73 4.56 -0.61
CA ILE A 6 -6.49 4.43 0.83
C ILE A 6 -7.39 3.33 1.42
N GLY A 7 -6.85 2.55 2.34
CA GLY A 7 -7.52 1.48 3.06
C GLY A 7 -7.63 0.17 2.27
N ARG A 8 -7.24 0.13 0.99
CA ARG A 8 -7.33 -1.05 0.15
C ARG A 8 -6.03 -1.84 0.09
N ILE A 9 -6.19 -3.15 -0.09
CA ILE A 9 -5.09 -4.08 -0.35
C ILE A 9 -4.85 -4.16 -1.86
N GLY A 10 -3.59 -4.09 -2.25
CA GLY A 10 -3.14 -4.30 -3.62
C GLY A 10 -1.95 -5.24 -3.67
N LYS A 11 -1.75 -5.87 -4.82
CA LYS A 11 -0.57 -6.68 -5.10
C LYS A 11 0.39 -5.90 -5.96
N ILE A 12 1.65 -5.80 -5.55
CA ILE A 12 2.73 -5.25 -6.36
C ILE A 12 3.05 -6.30 -7.44
N THR A 13 2.83 -5.93 -8.70
CA THR A 13 3.03 -6.77 -9.89
C THR A 13 4.15 -6.23 -10.78
N GLY A 14 4.98 -5.33 -10.25
CA GLY A 14 6.19 -4.87 -10.89
C GLY A 14 6.84 -3.71 -10.14
N GLY A 15 8.15 -3.54 -10.34
CA GLY A 15 8.97 -2.60 -9.58
C GLY A 15 9.78 -3.32 -8.50
N GLU A 16 10.21 -2.57 -7.50
CA GLU A 16 10.75 -3.16 -6.28
C GLU A 16 9.65 -3.94 -5.54
N GLU A 17 10.02 -4.93 -4.72
CA GLU A 17 9.05 -5.67 -3.90
C GLU A 17 7.96 -6.42 -4.72
N ASP A 18 8.24 -6.73 -5.99
CA ASP A 18 7.36 -7.49 -6.87
C ASP A 18 6.89 -8.81 -6.24
N GLY A 19 5.60 -9.11 -6.41
CA GLY A 19 4.94 -10.28 -5.84
C GLY A 19 4.39 -10.05 -4.42
N ARG A 20 4.76 -8.97 -3.73
CA ARG A 20 4.27 -8.66 -2.39
C ARG A 20 2.92 -7.95 -2.40
N PHE A 21 2.26 -7.94 -1.26
CA PHE A 21 1.01 -7.22 -1.02
C PHE A 21 1.30 -5.94 -0.26
N VAL A 22 0.59 -4.88 -0.63
CA VAL A 22 0.68 -3.55 -0.05
C VAL A 22 -0.70 -3.07 0.36
N ARG A 23 -0.79 -2.34 1.47
CA ARG A 23 -2.01 -1.66 1.88
C ARG A 23 -1.66 -0.26 2.30
N ILE A 24 -2.42 0.73 1.88
CA ILE A 24 -2.20 2.11 2.31
C ILE A 24 -3.12 2.41 3.48
N LYS A 25 -2.58 2.82 4.62
CA LYS A 25 -3.33 3.24 5.80
C LYS A 25 -3.10 4.73 6.00
N GLU A 26 -4.17 5.50 6.06
CA GLU A 26 -4.10 6.89 6.52
C GLU A 26 -4.12 6.91 8.05
N LEU A 27 -3.24 7.72 8.63
CA LEU A 27 -3.13 7.93 10.06
C LEU A 27 -3.78 9.27 10.43
N PRO A 28 -4.40 9.38 11.62
CA PRO A 28 -5.12 10.56 12.07
C PRO A 28 -4.17 11.67 12.56
N ASP A 29 -3.18 12.03 11.76
CA ASP A 29 -2.25 13.15 12.00
C ASP A 29 -2.77 14.44 11.33
N LEU A 30 -2.16 15.58 11.67
CA LEU A 30 -2.46 16.87 11.05
C LEU A 30 -1.15 17.57 10.61
N PRO A 31 -0.78 17.55 9.32
CA PRO A 31 -1.48 16.91 8.19
C PRO A 31 -1.48 15.37 8.28
N PRO A 32 -2.40 14.68 7.58
CA PRO A 32 -2.50 13.22 7.63
C PRO A 32 -1.22 12.57 7.08
N SER A 33 -0.73 11.58 7.81
CA SER A 33 0.41 10.76 7.40
C SER A 33 -0.06 9.40 6.89
N TYR A 34 0.78 8.69 6.12
CA TYR A 34 0.40 7.42 5.51
C TYR A 34 1.38 6.32 5.89
N LEU A 35 0.85 5.19 6.37
CA LEU A 35 1.58 3.97 6.61
C LEU A 35 1.31 2.96 5.48
N ILE A 36 2.37 2.36 4.97
CA ILE A 36 2.39 1.47 3.81
C ILE A 36 2.96 0.11 4.27
N PRO A 37 2.18 -0.70 5.01
CA PRO A 37 2.58 -2.07 5.31
C PRO A 37 2.72 -2.91 4.05
N LEU A 38 3.73 -3.78 4.07
CA LEU A 38 3.96 -4.84 3.12
C LEU A 38 3.78 -6.21 3.77
N ALA A 39 3.28 -7.15 2.98
CA ALA A 39 3.12 -8.53 3.38
C ALA A 39 3.41 -9.49 2.24
N ARG A 40 3.74 -10.73 2.57
CA ARG A 40 3.89 -11.79 1.56
C ARG A 40 2.53 -12.35 1.10
N GLY A 41 1.49 -12.16 1.89
CA GLY A 41 0.12 -12.60 1.61
C GLY A 41 -0.91 -11.48 1.72
N PRO A 42 -2.08 -11.65 1.07
CA PRO A 42 -3.15 -10.64 1.08
C PRO A 42 -3.79 -10.46 2.46
N ASP A 43 -3.60 -11.39 3.38
CA ASP A 43 -4.16 -11.38 4.73
C ASP A 43 -3.29 -10.58 5.73
N PHE A 44 -2.09 -10.14 5.31
CA PHE A 44 -1.15 -9.40 6.17
C PHE A 44 -0.69 -10.14 7.43
N THR A 45 -0.89 -11.45 7.52
CA THR A 45 -0.41 -12.30 8.61
C THR A 45 1.10 -12.51 8.59
N ASP A 46 1.71 -12.59 7.40
CA ASP A 46 3.17 -12.61 7.22
C ASP A 46 3.65 -11.24 6.72
N GLY A 47 3.70 -10.28 7.65
CA GLY A 47 4.22 -8.94 7.40
C GLY A 47 5.72 -8.97 7.08
N CYS A 48 6.15 -8.18 6.09
CA CYS A 48 7.53 -8.19 5.61
C CYS A 48 8.17 -6.79 5.63
N GLY A 49 7.64 -5.89 6.45
CA GLY A 49 8.08 -4.51 6.60
C GLY A 49 6.95 -3.52 6.35
N ASP A 50 7.20 -2.28 6.70
CA ASP A 50 6.29 -1.16 6.47
C ASP A 50 7.10 0.09 6.15
N TYR A 51 6.53 0.94 5.31
CA TYR A 51 7.05 2.27 5.03
C TYR A 51 6.10 3.32 5.59
N TRP A 52 6.65 4.47 5.96
CA TRP A 52 5.85 5.60 6.42
C TRP A 52 6.24 6.83 5.60
N VAL A 53 5.23 7.60 5.19
CA VAL A 53 5.39 8.85 4.47
C VAL A 53 4.56 9.93 5.14
N LYS A 54 5.09 11.16 5.14
CA LYS A 54 4.51 12.29 5.88
C LYS A 54 3.21 12.82 5.29
N ASP A 55 3.00 12.67 3.98
CA ASP A 55 1.85 13.21 3.26
C ASP A 55 1.64 12.48 1.93
N SER A 56 0.59 12.86 1.21
CA SER A 56 0.18 12.20 -0.03
C SER A 56 1.08 12.51 -1.24
N GLU A 57 1.82 13.62 -1.21
CA GLU A 57 2.79 13.96 -2.26
C GLU A 57 4.02 13.04 -2.13
N ASP A 58 4.54 12.87 -0.91
CA ASP A 58 5.60 11.90 -0.63
C ASP A 58 5.15 10.46 -0.93
N LEU A 59 3.87 10.12 -0.70
CA LEU A 59 3.32 8.81 -1.07
C LEU A 59 3.39 8.55 -2.57
N GLU A 60 2.94 9.50 -3.40
CA GLU A 60 2.98 9.36 -4.85
C GLU A 60 4.43 9.30 -5.35
N GLY A 61 5.30 10.15 -4.79
CA GLY A 61 6.74 10.15 -5.05
C GLY A 61 7.37 8.79 -4.77
N PHE A 62 7.15 8.25 -3.57
CA PHE A 62 7.71 6.96 -3.14
C PHE A 62 7.30 5.81 -4.07
N ILE A 63 6.01 5.70 -4.39
CA ILE A 63 5.50 4.65 -5.29
C ILE A 63 6.08 4.80 -6.71
N ASN A 64 6.27 6.04 -7.17
CA ASN A 64 6.88 6.32 -8.47
C ASN A 64 8.37 5.94 -8.51
N GLU A 65 9.13 6.34 -7.48
CA GLU A 65 10.56 6.05 -7.33
C GLU A 65 10.81 4.54 -7.26
N ALA A 66 10.02 3.82 -6.46
CA ALA A 66 10.08 2.36 -6.34
C ALA A 66 9.54 1.63 -7.59
N ARG A 67 8.98 2.38 -8.56
CA ARG A 67 8.36 1.90 -9.81
C ARG A 67 7.27 0.87 -9.57
N TRP A 68 6.56 0.99 -8.45
CA TRP A 68 5.54 0.03 -8.04
C TRP A 68 4.34 0.07 -8.99
N LYS A 69 4.03 -1.10 -9.55
CA LYS A 69 2.78 -1.35 -10.28
C LYS A 69 1.85 -2.13 -9.38
N VAL A 70 0.87 -1.46 -8.79
CA VAL A 70 -0.05 -2.09 -7.85
C VAL A 70 -1.37 -2.45 -8.51
N THR A 71 -1.72 -3.73 -8.46
CA THR A 71 -3.05 -4.23 -8.84
C THR A 71 -3.91 -4.32 -7.58
N TRP A 72 -4.85 -3.39 -7.42
CA TRP A 72 -5.74 -3.32 -6.26
C TRP A 72 -6.81 -4.41 -6.29
N LEU A 73 -7.02 -5.07 -5.15
CA LEU A 73 -8.03 -6.13 -5.03
C LEU A 73 -9.45 -5.53 -4.94
N PRO A 74 -10.47 -6.24 -5.44
CA PRO A 74 -11.87 -5.84 -5.28
C PRO A 74 -12.28 -5.86 -3.79
N ILE A 75 -13.26 -5.03 -3.44
CA ILE A 75 -13.75 -4.86 -2.05
C ILE A 75 -14.26 -6.18 -1.45
N ASP A 76 -14.84 -7.05 -2.29
CA ASP A 76 -15.46 -8.31 -1.88
C ASP A 76 -14.47 -9.30 -1.24
N SER A 77 -13.20 -9.27 -1.66
CA SER A 77 -12.15 -10.17 -1.17
C SER A 77 -11.48 -9.71 0.13
N GLN A 78 -11.94 -8.63 0.76
CA GLN A 78 -11.36 -8.07 1.99
C GLN A 78 -12.19 -8.40 3.25
N LYS A 79 -13.22 -9.25 3.14
CA LYS A 79 -13.87 -9.89 4.29
C LYS A 79 -13.23 -11.24 4.55
N ILE A 80 -12.44 -11.33 5.60
CA ILE A 80 -12.16 -12.59 6.27
C ILE A 80 -12.59 -12.33 7.72
N GLU A 81 -13.62 -13.07 8.12
CA GLU A 81 -14.31 -13.01 9.43
C GLU A 81 -13.40 -13.37 10.60
#